data_AF-A0A0F3H2J1-F1
#
_entry.id   AF-A0A0F3H2J1-F1
#
_cell.length_a   1.000
_cell.length_b   1.000
_cell.length_c   1.000
_cell.angle_alpha   90.00
_cell.angle_beta   90.00
_cell.angle_gamma   90.00
#
_symmetry.space_group_name_H-M   'P 1'
#
loop_
_entity.id
_entity.type
_entity.pdbx_description
1 polymer ?
#
loop_
_entity_poly.entity_id
_entity_poly.type
_entity_poly.pdbx_seq_one_letter_code
_entity_poly.pdbx_strand_id
1 'polypeptide(L)' 'NGDKKSDVVWQNTTTGDVAAWLMDGTTISSGNYLSRGIPNNWQIQ' A
#
# COMPACT_ATOMS: atom_id res chain seq x y z
N ASN A 1 8.81 5.70 1.23
CA ASN A 1 10.05 5.74 0.39
C ASN A 1 11.31 6.19 1.17
N GLY A 2 11.29 6.25 2.51
CA GLY A 2 12.42 6.71 3.31
C GLY A 2 12.57 8.24 3.41
N ASP A 3 11.60 9.01 2.92
CA ASP A 3 11.62 10.49 2.91
C ASP A 3 11.14 11.14 4.22
N LYS A 4 10.88 10.34 5.26
CA LYS A 4 10.32 10.73 6.56
C LYS A 4 8.88 11.27 6.48
N LYS A 5 8.17 11.02 5.39
CA LYS A 5 6.73 11.29 5.27
C LYS A 5 5.93 10.01 5.55
N SER A 6 4.69 10.20 5.98
CA SER A 6 3.77 9.08 6.22
C SER A 6 3.23 8.58 4.89
N ASP A 7 3.45 7.31 4.58
CA ASP A 7 2.89 6.65 3.40
C ASP A 7 1.63 5.85 3.79
N VAL A 8 0.77 5.54 2.81
CA VAL A 8 -0.45 4.74 3.04
C VAL A 8 -0.34 3.42 2.29
N VAL A 9 -0.69 2.31 2.94
CA VAL A 9 -0.75 0.97 2.34
C VAL A 9 -2.16 0.40 2.52
N TRP A 10 -2.72 -0.13 1.45
CA TRP A 10 -4.00 -0.83 1.45
C TRP A 10 -3.85 -2.24 0.90
N GLN A 11 -4.60 -3.16 1.48
CA GLN A 11 -4.76 -4.53 0.99
C GLN A 11 -6.23 -4.81 0.70
N ASN A 12 -6.53 -5.28 -0.51
CA ASN A 12 -7.82 -5.85 -0.84
C ASN A 12 -7.89 -7.27 -0.27
N THR A 13 -8.76 -7.51 0.69
CA THR A 13 -8.87 -8.81 1.39
C THR A 13 -9.54 -9.90 0.54
N THR A 14 -10.25 -9.53 -0.53
CA THR A 14 -10.90 -10.47 -1.44
C THR A 14 -9.95 -10.94 -2.53
N THR A 15 -9.19 -10.02 -3.14
CA THR A 15 -8.27 -10.33 -4.24
C THR A 15 -6.83 -10.53 -3.78
N GLY A 16 -6.46 -10.08 -2.59
CA GLY A 16 -5.08 -10.08 -2.12
C GLY A 16 -4.21 -8.98 -2.75
N ASP A 17 -4.81 -8.03 -3.49
CA ASP A 17 -4.05 -6.94 -4.11
C ASP A 17 -3.55 -5.96 -3.05
N VAL A 18 -2.29 -5.55 -3.18
CA VAL A 18 -1.65 -4.59 -2.27
C VAL A 18 -1.22 -3.37 -3.08
N ALA A 19 -1.62 -2.20 -2.63
CA ALA A 19 -1.24 -0.93 -3.21
C ALA A 19 -0.70 0.01 -2.14
N ALA A 20 0.22 0.88 -2.54
CA ALA A 20 0.77 1.91 -1.68
C ALA A 20 0.70 3.28 -2.35
N TRP A 21 0.52 4.30 -1.52
CA TRP A 21 0.53 5.71 -1.88
C TRP A 21 1.62 6.41 -1.09
N LEU A 22 2.54 7.05 -1.81
CA LEU A 22 3.48 7.97 -1.22
C LEU A 22 2.80 9.32 -1.03
N MET A 23 2.86 9.87 0.18
CA MET A 23 2.17 11.11 0.50
C MET A 23 3.15 12.28 0.69
N ASP A 24 2.67 13.48 0.37
CA ASP A 24 3.29 14.74 0.76
C ASP A 24 2.30 15.57 1.59
N GLY A 25 2.37 15.40 2.92
CA GLY A 25 1.35 15.93 3.81
C GLY A 25 -0.01 15.30 3.53
N THR A 26 -0.99 16.12 3.11
CA THR A 26 -2.34 15.66 2.73
C THR A 26 -2.48 15.38 1.23
N THR A 27 -1.41 15.54 0.45
CA THR A 27 -1.42 15.34 -1.00
C THR A 27 -0.81 14.00 -1.40
N ILE A 28 -1.28 13.41 -2.50
CA ILE A 28 -0.72 12.17 -3.04
C ILE A 28 0.43 12.53 -3.98
N SER A 29 1.63 12.03 -3.68
CA SER A 29 2.81 12.19 -4.53
C SER A 29 2.83 11.15 -5.66
N SER A 30 2.57 9.88 -5.32
CA SER A 30 2.45 8.79 -6.30
C SER A 30 1.73 7.59 -5.69
N GLY A 31 1.23 6.68 -6.51
CA GLY A 31 0.67 5.42 -6.05
C GLY A 31 0.73 4.31 -7.09
N ASN A 32 0.92 3.07 -6.64
CA ASN A 32 0.93 1.90 -7.51
C ASN A 32 0.63 0.62 -6.72
N TYR A 33 0.33 -0.45 -7.45
CA TYR A 33 0.30 -1.80 -6.91
C TYR A 33 1.72 -2.25 -6.56
N LEU A 34 1.91 -2.71 -5.33
CA LEU A 34 3.13 -3.38 -4.90
C LEU A 34 3.08 -4.86 -5.30
N SER A 35 1.90 -5.46 -5.23
CA SER A 35 1.64 -6.84 -5.60
C SER A 35 0.17 -7.05 -5.90
N ARG A 36 -0.13 -8.11 -6.66
CA ARG A 36 -1.50 -8.50 -7.00
C ARG A 36 -1.71 -9.96 -6.65
N GLY A 37 -2.90 -10.31 -6.15
CA GLY A 37 -3.23 -11.71 -5.92
C GLY A 37 -2.52 -12.38 -4.75
N ILE A 38 -2.04 -11.66 -3.72
CA ILE A 38 -1.33 -12.31 -2.60
C ILE A 38 -2.31 -13.22 -1.84
N PRO A 39 -2.01 -14.53 -1.71
CA PRO A 39 -2.84 -15.44 -0.94
C PRO A 39 -2.93 -14.99 0.53
N ASN A 40 -4.12 -15.05 1.12
CA ASN A 40 -4.41 -14.63 2.51
C ASN A 40 -3.77 -15.51 3.60
N ASN A 41 -2.66 -16.18 3.30
CA ASN A 41 -1.97 -17.11 4.19
C ASN A 41 -1.22 -16.36 5.30
N TRP A 42 -0.74 -15.15 5.00
CA TRP A 42 -0.08 -14.24 5.94
C TRP A 42 -0.67 -12.84 5.77
N GLN A 43 -1.10 -12.23 6.87
CA GLN A 43 -1.64 -10.87 6.92
C GLN A 43 -0.92 -10.08 8.01
N ILE A 44 -0.65 -8.80 7.74
CA ILE A 44 -0.06 -7.87 8.71
C ILE A 44 -1.19 -7.42 9.64
N GLN A 45 -1.00 -7.55 10.95
CA GLN A 45 -1.97 -7.20 11.99
C GLN A 45 -1.49 -5.98 12.79
#